data_AF-A0A2V5LHB2-F1
#
_entry.id   AF-A0A2V5LHB2-F1
#
_cell.length_a   1.000
_cell.length_b   1.000
_cell.length_c   1.000
_cell.angle_alpha   90.00
_cell.angle_beta   90.00
_cell.angle_gamma   90.00
#
_symmetry.space_group_name_H-M   'P 1'
#
loop_
_entity.id
_entity.type
_entity.pdbx_description
1 polymer ?
#
loop_
_entity_poly.entity_id
_entity_poly.type
_entity_poly.pdbx_seq_one_letter_code
_entity_poly.pdbx_strand_id
1 'polypeptide(L)'
;MLNTDSGNVIAKIDISGDPDEIFYDSKYHRIYTLCGAGKINILDQIDPNTYAVSTKIDTKDGARTGLFVPERQALFVAIPHRGSQDAEIREYKIE
;
A
#
# COMPACT_ATOMS: atom_id res chain seq x y z
N MET A 1 -5.51 6.29 10.66
CA MET A 1 -6.91 6.48 10.24
C MET A 1 -7.54 7.60 11.05
N LEU A 2 -8.37 8.42 10.42
CA LEU A 2 -9.01 9.60 11.00
C LEU A 2 -10.53 9.48 10.81
N ASN A 3 -11.31 9.76 11.85
CA ASN A 3 -12.74 10.03 11.68
C ASN A 3 -12.90 11.46 11.12
N THR A 4 -13.51 11.59 9.94
CA THR A 4 -13.59 12.88 9.22
C THR A 4 -14.58 13.86 9.84
N ASP A 5 -15.56 13.38 10.61
CA ASP A 5 -16.57 14.23 11.24
C ASP A 5 -16.03 14.93 12.49
N SER A 6 -15.24 14.20 13.29
CA SER A 6 -14.71 14.66 14.58
C SER A 6 -13.25 15.08 14.54
N GLY A 7 -12.50 14.67 13.51
CA GLY A 7 -11.04 14.83 13.46
C GLY A 7 -10.27 13.93 14.44
N ASN A 8 -10.95 12.98 15.10
CA ASN A 8 -10.30 12.06 16.03
C ASN A 8 -9.53 10.97 15.29
N VAL A 9 -8.34 10.62 15.80
CA VAL A 9 -7.58 9.47 15.32
C VAL A 9 -8.24 8.19 15.82
N ILE A 10 -8.72 7.34 14.90
CA ILE A 10 -9.40 6.07 15.25
C ILE A 10 -8.43 4.89 15.31
N ALA A 11 -7.35 4.93 14.52
CA ALA A 11 -6.33 3.89 14.51
C ALA A 11 -4.98 4.47 14.08
N LYS A 12 -3.90 3.99 14.71
CA LYS A 12 -2.51 4.20 14.30
C LYS A 12 -1.90 2.85 14.03
N ILE A 13 -1.42 2.64 12.81
CA ILE A 13 -0.86 1.36 12.38
C ILE A 13 0.55 1.63 11.85
N ASP A 14 1.52 0.87 12.35
CA ASP A 14 2.89 0.96 11.88
C ASP A 14 3.01 0.35 10.49
N ILE A 15 3.53 1.14 9.55
CA ILE A 15 3.84 0.70 8.19
C ILE A 15 5.34 0.79 7.91
N SER A 16 5.75 0.36 6.73
CA SER A 16 7.16 0.43 6.30
C SER A 16 7.51 1.88 5.95
N GLY A 17 8.81 2.23 6.04
CA GLY A 17 9.27 3.60 5.86
C GLY A 17 9.16 4.14 4.43
N ASP A 18 9.26 5.47 4.30
CA ASP A 18 9.14 6.20 3.02
C ASP A 18 7.80 5.94 2.26
N PRO A 19 6.62 6.00 2.93
CA PRO A 19 5.34 5.85 2.23
C PRO A 19 5.04 7.05 1.35
N ASP A 20 4.46 6.81 0.17
CA ASP A 20 4.07 7.87 -0.78
C ASP A 20 2.61 7.68 -1.24
N GLU A 21 2.20 6.45 -1.55
CA GLU A 21 0.83 6.15 -1.97
C GLU A 21 0.07 5.21 -1.05
N ILE A 22 -1.24 5.44 -0.98
CA ILE A 22 -2.22 4.63 -0.26
C ILE A 22 -3.45 4.42 -1.14
N PHE A 23 -3.87 3.17 -1.29
CA PHE A 23 -5.10 2.79 -2.01
C PHE A 23 -6.03 1.99 -1.11
N TYR A 24 -7.34 2.20 -1.27
CA TYR A 24 -8.36 1.38 -0.62
C TYR A 24 -9.07 0.48 -1.64
N ASP A 25 -9.08 -0.82 -1.35
CA ASP A 25 -9.84 -1.83 -2.08
C ASP A 25 -11.13 -2.14 -1.33
N SER A 26 -12.22 -1.59 -1.85
CA SER A 26 -13.57 -1.79 -1.30
C SER A 26 -14.10 -3.22 -1.44
N LYS A 27 -13.58 -4.02 -2.38
CA LYS A 27 -14.04 -5.40 -2.60
C LYS A 27 -13.55 -6.33 -1.50
N TYR A 28 -12.31 -6.15 -1.06
CA TYR A 28 -11.67 -6.97 -0.03
C TYR A 28 -11.50 -6.25 1.31
N HIS A 29 -11.96 -5.00 1.42
CA HIS A 29 -11.75 -4.13 2.58
C HIS A 29 -10.27 -4.05 2.98
N ARG A 30 -9.40 -3.81 1.99
CA ARG A 30 -7.95 -3.76 2.16
C ARG A 30 -7.39 -2.39 1.85
N ILE A 31 -6.28 -2.06 2.50
CA ILE A 31 -5.50 -0.85 2.22
C ILE A 31 -4.12 -1.28 1.78
N TYR A 32 -3.68 -0.78 0.64
CA TYR A 32 -2.32 -0.96 0.13
C TYR A 32 -1.52 0.31 0.38
N THR A 33 -0.37 0.20 1.03
CA THR A 33 0.57 1.31 1.15
C THR A 33 1.86 0.97 0.41
N LEU A 34 2.26 1.83 -0.52
CA LEU A 34 3.52 1.70 -1.24
C LEU A 34 4.62 2.45 -0.48
N CYS A 35 5.63 1.70 -0.03
CA CYS A 35 6.68 2.20 0.84
C CYS A 35 8.04 2.09 0.15
N GLY A 36 8.74 3.22 0.04
CA GLY A 36 10.05 3.32 -0.61
C GLY A 36 11.17 2.61 0.14
N ALA A 37 10.92 2.13 1.36
CA ALA A 37 11.73 1.11 2.03
C ALA A 37 11.67 -0.29 1.37
N GLY A 38 11.17 -0.37 0.14
CA GLY A 38 11.11 -1.60 -0.65
C GLY A 38 10.02 -2.55 -0.20
N LYS A 39 8.88 -2.02 0.28
CA LYS A 39 7.76 -2.83 0.76
C LYS A 39 6.42 -2.34 0.25
N ILE A 40 5.50 -3.26 0.03
CA ILE A 40 4.07 -2.99 -0.08
C ILE A 40 3.44 -3.54 1.21
N ASN A 41 2.81 -2.68 2.01
CA ASN A 41 2.06 -3.17 3.17
C ASN A 41 0.58 -3.32 2.79
N ILE A 42 0.00 -4.42 3.24
CA ILE A 42 -1.42 -4.72 3.13
C ILE A 42 -2.00 -4.65 4.54
N LEU A 43 -3.05 -3.86 4.70
CA LEU A 43 -3.80 -3.74 5.93
C LEU A 43 -5.23 -4.20 5.66
N ASP A 44 -5.76 -5.05 6.53
CA ASP A 44 -7.17 -5.43 6.50
C ASP A 44 -7.96 -4.45 7.37
N GLN A 45 -9.07 -3.94 6.83
CA GLN A 45 -10.09 -3.23 7.58
C GLN A 45 -11.12 -4.25 8.06
N ILE A 46 -11.05 -4.59 9.35
CA ILE A 46 -11.94 -5.58 9.97
C ILE A 46 -13.32 -4.95 10.19
N ASP A 47 -13.35 -3.68 10.62
CA ASP A 47 -14.53 -2.86 10.75
C ASP A 47 -14.15 -1.37 10.56
N PRO A 48 -15.09 -0.40 10.57
CA PRO A 48 -14.78 1.01 10.33
C PRO A 48 -13.67 1.61 11.23
N ASN A 49 -13.47 1.06 12.43
CA ASN A 49 -12.52 1.54 13.42
C ASN A 49 -11.36 0.58 13.70
N THR A 50 -11.45 -0.69 13.27
CA THR A 50 -10.44 -1.71 13.54
C THR A 50 -9.67 -2.09 12.27
N TYR A 51 -8.34 -1.96 12.33
CA TYR A 51 -7.42 -2.26 11.23
C TYR A 51 -6.26 -3.10 11.73
N ALA A 52 -5.75 -4.01 10.91
CA ALA A 52 -4.58 -4.82 11.22
C ALA A 52 -3.66 -4.91 10.00
N VAL A 53 -2.34 -4.93 10.21
CA VAL A 53 -1.39 -5.28 9.14
C VAL A 53 -1.54 -6.77 8.87
N SER A 54 -1.95 -7.12 7.65
CA SER A 54 -2.16 -8.51 7.26
C SER A 54 -0.93 -9.08 6.56
N THR A 55 -0.24 -8.30 5.73
CA THR A 55 0.93 -8.79 4.97
C THR A 55 1.88 -7.65 4.63
N LYS A 56 3.18 -7.97 4.52
CA LYS A 56 4.20 -7.10 3.91
C LYS A 56 4.84 -7.86 2.76
N ILE A 57 4.77 -7.29 1.56
CA ILE A 57 5.36 -7.86 0.34
C ILE A 57 6.65 -7.12 0.03
N ASP A 58 7.69 -7.87 -0.30
CA ASP A 58 8.96 -7.31 -0.73
C ASP A 58 8.86 -6.78 -2.16
N THR A 59 9.31 -5.54 -2.34
CA THR A 59 9.51 -4.91 -3.64
C THR A 59 10.96 -4.40 -3.74
N LYS A 60 11.17 -3.29 -4.45
CA LYS A 60 12.47 -2.69 -4.71
C LYS A 60 12.60 -1.35 -4.00
N ASP A 61 13.81 -1.01 -3.59
CA ASP A 61 14.09 0.26 -2.93
C ASP A 61 13.61 1.44 -3.80
N GLY A 62 12.87 2.34 -3.18
CA GLY A 62 12.25 3.50 -3.83
C GLY A 62 10.94 3.23 -4.57
N ALA A 63 10.44 1.99 -4.62
CA ALA A 63 9.21 1.62 -5.32
C ALA A 63 7.94 2.02 -4.52
N ARG A 64 7.67 3.33 -4.46
CA ARG A 64 6.62 3.93 -3.62
C ARG A 64 5.46 4.59 -4.38
N THR A 65 5.57 4.65 -5.70
CA THR A 65 4.59 5.26 -6.60
C THR A 65 3.98 4.17 -7.49
N GLY A 66 2.69 4.26 -7.81
CA GLY A 66 1.96 3.22 -8.48
C GLY A 66 0.50 3.55 -8.78
N LEU A 67 -0.26 2.50 -9.08
CA LEU A 67 -1.66 2.59 -9.42
C LEU A 67 -2.36 1.28 -9.07
N PHE A 68 -3.40 1.37 -8.25
CA PHE A 68 -4.33 0.26 -8.04
C PHE A 68 -5.43 0.27 -9.11
N VAL A 69 -5.65 -0.87 -9.77
CA VAL A 69 -6.69 -1.07 -10.79
C VAL A 69 -7.64 -2.18 -10.33
N PRO A 70 -8.78 -1.85 -9.69
CA PRO A 70 -9.71 -2.83 -9.13
C PRO A 70 -10.22 -3.84 -10.15
N GLU A 71 -10.51 -3.42 -11.38
CA GLU A 71 -11.05 -4.24 -12.46
C GLU A 71 -10.07 -5.32 -12.91
N ARG A 72 -8.78 -5.12 -12.67
CA ARG A 72 -7.72 -6.09 -12.95
C ARG A 72 -7.25 -6.84 -11.70
N GLN A 73 -7.74 -6.46 -10.52
CA GLN A 73 -7.24 -6.93 -9.23
C GLN A 73 -5.71 -6.84 -9.17
N ALA A 74 -5.18 -5.69 -9.54
CA ALA A 74 -3.74 -5.52 -9.70
C ALA A 74 -3.25 -4.16 -9.23
N LEU A 75 -2.06 -4.16 -8.64
CA LEU A 75 -1.30 -2.96 -8.29
C LEU A 75 -0.10 -2.86 -9.24
N PHE A 76 -0.01 -1.77 -9.99
CA PHE A 76 1.13 -1.45 -10.85
C PHE A 76 2.06 -0.54 -10.08
N VAL A 77 3.30 -0.96 -9.86
CA VAL A 77 4.26 -0.22 -9.05
C VAL A 77 5.42 0.20 -9.92
N ALA A 78 5.73 1.49 -9.90
CA ALA A 78 6.90 2.03 -10.58
C ALA A 78 8.16 1.77 -9.75
N ILE A 79 9.07 1.00 -10.34
CA ILE A 79 10.38 0.73 -9.77
C ILE A 79 11.36 1.72 -10.40
N PRO A 80 11.94 2.65 -9.62
CA PRO A 80 12.87 3.63 -10.17
C PRO A 80 14.23 3.00 -10.45
N HIS A 81 14.96 3.54 -11.43
CA HIS A 81 16.37 3.22 -11.58
C HIS A 81 17.16 3.74 -10.37
N ARG A 82 17.94 2.87 -9.72
CA ARG A 82 18.81 3.22 -8.58
C ARG A 82 20.06 2.33 -8.54
N GLY A 83 21.25 2.91 -8.69
CA GLY A 83 22.49 2.14 -8.71
C GLY A 83 22.48 1.11 -9.83
N SER A 84 22.49 -0.18 -9.50
CA SER A 84 22.38 -1.30 -10.46
C SER A 84 20.95 -1.83 -10.64
N GLN A 85 19.95 -1.21 -10.02
CA GLN A 85 18.53 -1.54 -10.20
C GLN A 85 18.01 -0.88 -11.48
N ASP A 86 17.47 -1.69 -12.38
CA ASP A 86 16.77 -1.22 -13.59
C ASP A 86 15.42 -0.59 -13.25
N ALA A 87 14.97 0.33 -14.12
CA ALA A 87 13.63 0.89 -14.04
C ALA A 87 12.62 -0.04 -14.71
N GLU A 88 11.47 -0.27 -14.06
CA GLU A 88 10.37 -1.06 -14.61
C GLU A 88 9.02 -0.65 -14.00
N ILE A 89 7.93 -1.05 -14.66
CA ILE A 89 6.61 -1.10 -14.03
C ILE A 89 6.33 -2.57 -13.71
N ARG A 90 6.12 -2.87 -12.43
CA ARG A 90 5.84 -4.22 -11.97
C ARG A 90 4.38 -4.38 -11.58
N GLU A 91 3.74 -5.41 -12.12
CA GLU A 91 2.38 -5.81 -11.76
C GLU A 91 2.40 -6.76 -10.56
N TYR A 92 1.65 -6.42 -9.52
CA TYR A 92 1.36 -7.27 -8.37
C TYR A 92 -0.12 -7.66 -8.43
N LYS A 93 -0.39 -8.96 -8.58
CA LYS A 93 -1.77 -9.47 -8.54
C LYS A 93 -2.28 -9.53 -7.10
N ILE A 94 -3.53 -9.15 -6.92
CA ILE A 94 -4.25 -9.20 -5.66
C ILE A 94 -5.12 -10.45 -5.66
N GLU A 95 -4.96 -11.25 -4.60
CA GLU A 95 -5.74 -12.46 -4.33
C GLU A 95 -6.76 -12.23 -3.20
#